data_AF-A0A0P4UT33-F1
#
_entry.id   AF-A0A0P4UT33-F1
#
_cell.length_a   1.000
_cell.length_b   1.000
_cell.length_c   1.000
_cell.angle_alpha   90.00
_cell.angle_beta   90.00
_cell.angle_gamma   90.00
#
_symmetry.space_group_name_H-M   'P 1'
#
loop_
_entity.id
_entity.type
_entity.pdbx_description
1 polymer ?
#
loop_
_entity_poly.entity_id
_entity_poly.type
_entity_poly.pdbx_seq_one_letter_code
_entity_poly.pdbx_strand_id
1 'polypeptide(L)'
;MRSLLQRRNLRSEAKQAFHRAYPTTPEEMLETAIFHTYVDGIGAALDWLVDLELFLRDPSKQLDVGMTYHLLYHLYNWHQFCTLLPDGKAGVLKRLRDIKELVADGDTDAILSTIEELESMFEGSRNYPDFQ
;
A
#
# COMPACT_ATOMS: atom_id res chain seq x y z
N MET A 1 19.99 -19.33 2.70
CA MET A 1 18.80 -18.46 2.76
C MET A 1 17.80 -19.10 3.72
N ARG A 2 17.56 -18.54 4.92
CA ARG A 2 16.48 -19.07 5.80
C ARG A 2 15.14 -18.70 5.19
N SER A 3 14.17 -19.63 5.22
CA SER A 3 12.81 -19.30 4.79
C SER A 3 12.27 -18.16 5.67
N LEU A 4 11.46 -17.27 5.09
CA LEU A 4 10.86 -16.15 5.83
C LEU A 4 10.14 -16.64 7.09
N LEU A 5 9.47 -17.80 7.00
CA LEU A 5 8.78 -18.47 8.11
C LEU A 5 9.68 -18.91 9.28
N GLN A 6 11.00 -19.04 9.08
CA GLN A 6 11.94 -19.47 10.12
C GLN A 6 12.61 -18.29 10.86
N ARG A 7 12.29 -17.04 10.51
CA ARG A 7 12.91 -15.87 11.10
C ARG A 7 12.18 -15.42 12.37
N ARG A 8 12.81 -15.69 13.53
CA ARG A 8 12.23 -15.35 14.85
C ARG A 8 12.10 -13.85 15.14
N ASN A 9 12.86 -13.00 14.43
CA ASN A 9 12.92 -11.55 14.67
C ASN A 9 12.40 -10.71 13.48
N LEU A 10 11.50 -11.26 12.66
CA LEU A 10 10.95 -10.62 11.44
C LEU A 10 10.55 -9.16 11.65
N ARG A 11 9.79 -8.88 12.70
CA ARG A 11 9.32 -7.51 12.98
C ARG A 11 10.46 -6.54 13.24
N SER A 12 11.48 -6.95 14.02
CA SER A 12 12.63 -6.09 14.33
C SER A 12 13.52 -5.88 13.10
N GLU A 13 13.76 -6.94 12.32
CA GLU A 13 14.51 -6.86 11.05
C GLU A 13 13.79 -5.97 10.03
N ALA A 14 12.47 -6.15 9.88
CA ALA A 14 11.63 -5.34 9.01
C ALA A 14 11.65 -3.88 9.45
N LYS A 15 11.50 -3.59 10.74
CA LYS A 15 11.61 -2.24 11.29
C LYS A 15 12.92 -1.56 10.91
N GLN A 16 14.06 -2.23 11.11
CA GLN A 16 15.36 -1.69 10.72
C GLN A 16 15.51 -1.50 9.20
N ALA A 17 14.90 -2.36 8.38
CA ALA A 17 14.93 -2.20 6.92
C ALA A 17 14.08 -1.00 6.47
N PHE A 18 12.86 -0.87 6.99
CA PHE A 18 11.93 0.21 6.68
C PHE A 18 12.47 1.58 7.11
N HIS A 19 13.04 1.69 8.31
CA HIS A 19 13.70 2.91 8.78
C HIS A 19 14.86 3.35 7.88
N ARG A 20 15.65 2.39 7.36
CA ARG A 20 16.74 2.69 6.43
C ARG A 20 16.25 3.13 5.06
N ALA A 21 15.17 2.53 4.56
CA ALA A 21 14.62 2.86 3.24
C ALA A 21 13.80 4.16 3.25
N TYR A 22 13.15 4.48 4.36
CA TYR A 22 12.20 5.57 4.49
C TYR A 22 12.48 6.43 5.74
N PRO A 23 13.67 7.07 5.83
CA PRO A 23 14.18 7.68 7.06
C PRO A 23 13.38 8.91 7.56
N THR A 24 12.54 9.49 6.72
CA THR A 24 11.72 10.69 7.02
C THR A 24 10.24 10.38 7.20
N THR A 25 9.85 9.11 7.06
CA THR A 25 8.46 8.67 7.18
C THR A 25 8.06 8.54 8.66
N PRO A 26 6.86 8.99 9.07
CA PRO A 26 6.36 8.82 10.43
C PRO A 26 6.36 7.37 10.90
N GLU A 27 6.65 7.15 12.19
CA GLU A 27 6.76 5.82 12.79
C GLU A 27 5.47 5.01 12.62
N GLU A 28 4.32 5.66 12.75
CA GLU A 28 3.00 5.03 12.64
C GLU A 28 2.79 4.47 11.22
N MET A 29 3.21 5.21 10.20
CA MET A 29 3.14 4.75 8.80
C MET A 29 4.09 3.57 8.56
N LEU A 30 5.28 3.60 9.15
CA LEU A 30 6.23 2.49 9.05
C LEU A 30 5.68 1.22 9.71
N GLU A 31 5.11 1.32 10.92
CA GLU A 31 4.51 0.18 11.61
C GLU A 31 3.34 -0.42 10.81
N THR A 32 2.48 0.41 10.21
CA THR A 32 1.42 -0.05 9.30
C THR A 32 2.00 -0.81 8.11
N ALA A 33 3.00 -0.24 7.43
CA ALA A 33 3.60 -0.88 6.26
C ALA A 33 4.31 -2.20 6.62
N ILE A 34 5.03 -2.25 7.75
CA ILE A 34 5.66 -3.47 8.27
C ILE A 34 4.62 -4.54 8.56
N PHE A 35 3.48 -4.16 9.17
CA PHE A 35 2.41 -5.09 9.46
C PHE A 35 1.86 -5.73 8.18
N HIS A 36 1.50 -4.90 7.20
CA HIS A 36 0.89 -5.38 5.96
C HIS A 36 1.86 -6.04 4.98
N THR A 37 3.17 -5.98 5.20
CA THR A 37 4.16 -6.62 4.30
C THR A 37 4.88 -7.79 4.95
N TYR A 38 5.28 -7.68 6.22
CA TYR A 38 6.19 -8.64 6.87
C TYR A 38 5.63 -9.33 8.12
N VAL A 39 4.58 -8.79 8.76
CA VAL A 39 3.97 -9.45 9.92
C VAL A 39 2.83 -10.35 9.49
N ASP A 40 1.84 -9.81 8.80
CA ASP A 40 0.61 -10.54 8.42
C ASP A 40 0.53 -10.77 6.91
N GLY A 41 0.91 -9.78 6.11
CA GLY A 41 0.79 -9.87 4.64
C GLY A 41 1.57 -11.01 4.00
N ILE A 42 2.69 -11.41 4.60
CA ILE A 42 3.42 -12.58 4.14
C ILE A 42 2.67 -13.89 4.40
N GLY A 43 1.94 -13.97 5.50
CA GLY A 43 1.04 -15.09 5.80
C GLY A 43 -0.07 -15.15 4.77
N ALA A 44 -0.77 -14.04 4.56
CA ALA A 44 -1.83 -13.93 3.56
C ALA A 44 -1.37 -14.33 2.14
N ALA A 45 -0.16 -13.94 1.74
CA ALA A 45 0.41 -14.33 0.45
C ALA A 45 0.68 -15.84 0.37
N LEU A 46 1.20 -16.45 1.45
CA LEU A 46 1.46 -17.88 1.50
C LEU A 46 0.16 -18.69 1.52
N ASP A 47 -0.84 -18.27 2.30
CA ASP A 47 -2.13 -18.93 2.37
C ASP A 47 -2.84 -18.90 1.02
N TRP A 48 -2.79 -17.77 0.31
CA TRP A 48 -3.30 -17.66 -1.06
C TRP A 48 -2.55 -18.58 -2.05
N LEU A 49 -1.21 -18.68 -1.96
CA LEU A 49 -0.44 -19.62 -2.80
C LEU A 49 -0.77 -21.08 -2.49
N VAL A 50 -1.02 -21.41 -1.22
CA VAL A 50 -1.45 -22.75 -0.81
C VAL A 50 -2.84 -23.06 -1.37
N ASP A 51 -3.76 -22.11 -1.32
CA ASP A 51 -5.10 -22.25 -1.87
C ASP A 51 -5.07 -22.52 -3.39
N LEU A 52 -4.24 -21.77 -4.13
CA LEU A 52 -3.99 -22.03 -5.55
C LEU A 52 -3.44 -23.42 -5.83
N GLU A 53 -2.44 -23.87 -5.06
CA GLU A 53 -1.86 -25.20 -5.22
C GLU A 53 -2.88 -26.31 -4.92
N LEU A 54 -3.74 -26.11 -3.90
CA LEU A 54 -4.80 -27.05 -3.57
C LEU A 54 -5.85 -27.13 -4.70
N PHE A 55 -6.23 -26.00 -5.27
CA PHE A 55 -7.13 -25.94 -6.42
C PHE A 55 -6.53 -26.62 -7.66
N LEU A 56 -5.24 -26.41 -7.95
CA LEU A 56 -4.55 -27.06 -9.08
C LEU A 56 -4.50 -28.59 -8.93
N ARG A 57 -4.33 -29.08 -7.70
CA ARG A 57 -4.34 -30.52 -7.40
C ARG A 57 -5.74 -31.12 -7.46
N ASP A 58 -6.74 -30.37 -7.01
CA ASP A 58 -8.12 -30.80 -6.91
C ASP A 58 -9.07 -29.62 -7.15
N PRO A 59 -9.55 -29.43 -8.39
CA PRO A 59 -10.44 -28.32 -8.73
C PRO A 59 -11.78 -28.33 -7.97
N SER A 60 -12.16 -29.45 -7.35
CA SER A 60 -13.38 -29.53 -6.54
C SER A 60 -13.31 -28.71 -5.25
N LYS A 61 -12.10 -28.37 -4.78
CA LYS A 61 -11.88 -27.52 -3.60
C LYS A 61 -12.29 -26.07 -3.80
N GLN A 62 -12.44 -25.63 -5.06
CA GLN A 62 -12.65 -24.23 -5.45
C GLN A 62 -11.57 -23.30 -4.88
N LEU A 63 -11.59 -22.03 -5.26
CA LEU A 63 -10.71 -21.02 -4.68
C LEU A 63 -11.43 -20.32 -3.53
N ASP A 64 -10.75 -20.17 -2.40
CA ASP A 64 -11.27 -19.40 -1.27
C ASP A 64 -11.11 -17.91 -1.55
N VAL A 65 -12.25 -17.29 -1.85
CA VAL A 65 -12.36 -15.85 -2.11
C VAL A 65 -11.91 -15.04 -0.88
N GLY A 66 -12.06 -15.57 0.33
CA GLY A 66 -11.56 -14.97 1.57
C GLY A 66 -10.04 -14.81 1.58
N MET A 67 -9.30 -15.83 1.13
CA MET A 67 -7.83 -15.76 1.02
C MET A 67 -7.40 -14.71 0.00
N THR A 68 -8.14 -14.61 -1.11
CA THR A 68 -7.91 -13.57 -2.12
C THR A 68 -8.13 -12.17 -1.54
N TYR A 69 -9.24 -11.95 -0.83
CA TYR A 69 -9.50 -10.64 -0.22
C TYR A 69 -8.52 -10.29 0.90
N HIS A 70 -8.07 -11.28 1.68
CA HIS A 70 -7.05 -11.06 2.71
C HIS A 70 -5.73 -10.59 2.08
N LEU A 71 -5.27 -11.24 1.00
CA LEU A 71 -4.10 -10.78 0.26
C LEU A 71 -4.29 -9.38 -0.33
N LEU A 72 -5.44 -9.13 -0.99
CA LEU A 72 -5.74 -7.82 -1.59
C LEU A 72 -5.75 -6.69 -0.54
N TYR A 73 -6.27 -6.95 0.65
CA TYR A 73 -6.25 -6.01 1.77
C TYR A 73 -4.82 -5.58 2.12
N HIS A 74 -3.87 -6.52 2.20
CA HIS A 74 -2.47 -6.21 2.50
C HIS A 74 -1.79 -5.46 1.35
N LEU A 75 -2.00 -5.89 0.10
CA LEU A 75 -1.44 -5.23 -1.07
C LEU A 75 -1.96 -3.79 -1.23
N TYR A 76 -3.25 -3.58 -0.95
CA TYR A 76 -3.84 -2.25 -0.98
C TYR A 76 -3.22 -1.32 0.06
N ASN A 77 -3.04 -1.78 1.31
CA ASN A 77 -2.42 -0.97 2.35
C ASN A 77 -0.94 -0.68 2.07
N TRP A 78 -0.22 -1.62 1.47
CA TRP A 78 1.14 -1.37 0.97
C TRP A 78 1.16 -0.32 -0.13
N HIS A 79 0.23 -0.39 -1.09
CA HIS A 79 0.10 0.61 -2.13
C HIS A 79 -0.19 1.99 -1.55
N GLN A 80 -1.13 2.11 -0.62
CA GLN A 80 -1.43 3.36 0.08
C GLN A 80 -0.19 3.93 0.79
N PHE A 81 0.61 3.09 1.47
CA PHE A 81 1.87 3.53 2.04
C PHE A 81 2.82 4.15 1.00
N CYS A 82 2.99 3.49 -0.16
CA CYS A 82 3.85 3.98 -1.25
C CYS A 82 3.36 5.34 -1.77
N THR A 83 2.06 5.49 -1.92
CA THR A 83 1.41 6.70 -2.40
C THR A 83 1.52 7.86 -1.40
N LEU A 84 1.56 7.56 -0.10
CA LEU A 84 1.67 8.54 0.99
C LEU A 84 3.10 8.83 1.44
N LEU A 85 4.11 8.25 0.78
CA LEU A 85 5.52 8.53 1.07
C LEU A 85 5.83 10.04 1.04
N PRO A 86 6.94 10.50 1.64
CA PRO A 86 7.30 11.92 1.73
C PRO A 86 7.14 12.72 0.43
N ASP A 87 7.37 12.12 -0.74
CA ASP A 87 7.13 12.74 -2.05
C ASP A 87 5.63 12.93 -2.35
N GLY A 88 4.81 11.91 -2.05
CA GLY A 88 3.35 12.01 -2.09
C GLY A 88 2.82 13.02 -1.07
N LYS A 89 3.34 13.01 0.16
CA LYS A 89 3.02 14.01 1.20
C LYS A 89 3.38 15.42 0.75
N ALA A 90 4.53 15.62 0.11
CA ALA A 90 4.92 16.93 -0.42
C ALA A 90 3.97 17.40 -1.52
N GLY A 91 3.52 16.48 -2.40
CA GLY A 91 2.48 16.75 -3.40
C GLY A 91 1.13 17.13 -2.78
N VAL A 92 0.65 16.38 -1.78
CA VAL A 92 -0.58 16.67 -1.04
C VAL A 92 -0.50 18.05 -0.36
N LEU A 93 0.59 18.32 0.35
CA LEU A 93 0.80 19.60 1.03
C LEU A 93 0.93 20.77 0.05
N LYS A 94 1.48 20.56 -1.14
CA LYS A 94 1.51 21.56 -2.20
C LYS A 94 0.09 21.88 -2.66
N ARG A 95 -0.71 20.89 -3.06
CA ARG A 95 -2.10 21.12 -3.51
C ARG A 95 -2.97 21.77 -2.44
N LEU A 96 -2.78 21.43 -1.17
CA LEU A 96 -3.46 22.10 -0.06
C LEU A 96 -3.06 23.57 0.09
N ARG A 97 -1.82 23.95 -0.26
CA ARG A 97 -1.43 25.37 -0.33
C ARG A 97 -2.02 26.05 -1.54
N ASP A 98 -1.95 25.40 -2.70
CA ASP A 98 -2.51 25.91 -3.96
C ASP A 98 -4.03 26.21 -3.77
N ILE A 99 -4.80 25.31 -3.15
CA ILE A 99 -6.22 25.55 -2.80
C ILE A 99 -6.39 26.79 -1.91
N LYS A 100 -5.54 26.99 -0.90
CA LYS A 100 -5.64 28.15 -0.01
C LYS A 100 -5.38 29.47 -0.74
N GLU A 101 -4.46 29.47 -1.69
CA GLU A 101 -4.15 30.62 -2.53
C GLU A 101 -5.33 30.92 -3.47
N LEU A 102 -5.87 29.89 -4.14
CA LEU A 102 -7.00 30.03 -5.05
C LEU A 102 -8.29 30.48 -4.34
N VAL A 103 -8.49 30.10 -3.07
CA VAL A 103 -9.59 30.60 -2.23
C VAL A 103 -9.48 32.11 -2.01
N ALA A 104 -8.26 32.65 -1.87
CA ALA A 104 -8.05 34.09 -1.75
C ALA A 104 -8.35 34.82 -3.07
N ASP A 105 -8.10 34.16 -4.21
CA ASP A 105 -8.33 34.69 -5.55
C ASP A 105 -9.78 34.52 -6.05
N GLY A 106 -10.59 33.70 -5.37
CA GLY A 106 -11.99 33.45 -5.71
C GLY A 106 -12.21 32.56 -6.94
N ASP A 107 -11.15 31.89 -7.42
CA ASP A 107 -11.19 31.03 -8.61
C ASP A 107 -11.74 29.65 -8.26
N THR A 108 -13.07 29.52 -8.32
CA THR A 108 -13.79 28.31 -7.91
C THR A 108 -13.50 27.13 -8.84
N ASP A 109 -13.29 27.37 -10.13
CA ASP A 109 -13.02 26.31 -11.11
C ASP A 109 -11.62 25.70 -10.88
N ALA A 110 -10.62 26.55 -10.62
CA ALA A 110 -9.28 26.08 -10.27
C ALA A 110 -9.23 25.34 -8.92
N ILE A 111 -10.04 25.76 -7.94
CA ILE A 111 -10.18 25.06 -6.66
C ILE A 111 -10.71 23.64 -6.88
N LEU A 112 -11.80 23.50 -7.65
CA LEU A 112 -12.40 22.20 -7.94
C LEU A 112 -11.42 21.28 -8.67
N SER A 113 -10.73 21.78 -9.70
CA SER A 113 -9.72 21.00 -10.41
C SER A 113 -8.57 20.56 -9.49
N THR A 114 -8.11 21.44 -8.58
CA THR A 114 -7.04 21.08 -7.65
C THR A 114 -7.49 20.04 -6.61
N ILE A 115 -8.77 20.05 -6.22
CA ILE A 115 -9.38 19.03 -5.36
C ILE A 115 -9.45 17.69 -6.09
N GLU A 116 -9.91 17.64 -7.34
CA GLU A 116 -9.96 16.40 -8.14
C GLU A 116 -8.56 15.77 -8.26
N GLU A 117 -7.55 16.60 -8.52
CA GLU A 117 -6.18 16.12 -8.59
C GLU A 117 -5.67 15.61 -7.23
N LEU A 118 -6.08 16.23 -6.12
CA LEU A 118 -5.78 15.77 -4.77
C LEU A 118 -6.46 14.42 -4.48
N GLU A 119 -7.73 14.25 -4.85
CA GLU A 119 -8.50 13.01 -4.72
C GLU A 119 -7.86 11.88 -5.54
N SER A 120 -7.44 12.18 -6.77
CA SER A 120 -6.75 11.21 -7.65
C SER A 120 -5.43 10.69 -7.07
N MET A 121 -4.80 11.44 -6.17
CA MET A 121 -3.61 10.98 -5.46
C MET A 121 -3.92 9.89 -4.43
N PHE A 122 -5.18 9.70 -4.03
CA PHE A 122 -5.59 8.64 -3.09
C PHE A 122 -6.30 7.47 -3.78
N GLU A 123 -6.72 7.67 -5.03
CA GLU A 123 -7.21 6.62 -5.91
C GLU A 123 -6.04 5.70 -6.28
N GLY A 124 -5.94 4.55 -5.59
CA GLY A 124 -4.85 3.58 -5.76
C GLY A 124 -4.79 2.85 -7.11
N SER A 125 -5.41 3.40 -8.16
CA SER A 125 -5.48 2.83 -9.50
C SER A 125 -4.75 3.70 -10.51
N ARG A 126 -3.43 3.77 -10.43
CA ARG A 126 -2.62 4.14 -11.60
C ARG A 126 -2.09 2.87 -12.26
N ASN A 127 -2.79 2.50 -13.33
CA ASN A 127 -2.46 1.51 -14.37
C ASN A 127 -1.95 0.16 -13.86
N TYR A 128 -2.74 -0.89 -14.08
CA TYR A 128 -2.26 -2.26 -14.04
C TYR A 128 -0.96 -2.36 -14.87
N PRO A 129 0.08 -3.09 -14.43
CA PRO A 129 1.22 -3.37 -15.27
C PRO A 129 0.74 -4.06 -16.55
N ASP A 130 1.14 -3.56 -17.72
CA ASP A 130 0.93 -4.27 -18.98
C ASP A 130 1.91 -5.45 -19.01
N PHE A 131 1.42 -6.65 -18.69
CA PHE A 131 2.20 -7.89 -18.73
C PHE A 131 2.15 -8.47 -20.15
N GLN A 132 2.56 -7.69 -21.16
CA GLN A 132 2.88 -8.20 -22.50
C GLN A 132 4.29 -8.77 -22.54
#